data_AF-A0A537XAI8-F1
#
_entry.id   AF-A0A537XAI8-F1
#
_cell.length_a   1.000
_cell.length_b   1.000
_cell.length_c   1.000
_cell.angle_alpha   90.00
_cell.angle_beta   90.00
_cell.angle_gamma   90.00
#
_symmetry.space_group_name_H-M   'P 1'
#
loop_
_entity.id
_entity.type
_entity.pdbx_description
1 polymer ?
#
loop_
_entity_poly.entity_id
_entity_poly.type
_entity_poly.pdbx_seq_one_letter_code
_entity_poly.pdbx_strand_id
1 'polypeptide(L)'
;MSAPDDRPLRSDDPPVDLGLVCPNCAEPWLRPTNLAGRYRCVYCLHRFELTSVCPNCGEHSTIVRMSSTAMVKCNHCGESMLQPI
;
A
#
# COMPACT_ATOMS: atom_id res chain seq x y z
N MET A 1 -41.40 -4.98 33.15
CA MET A 1 -40.51 -5.61 32.15
C MET A 1 -39.30 -4.71 31.96
N SER A 2 -38.13 -5.13 32.41
CA SER A 2 -36.87 -4.40 32.21
C SER A 2 -36.30 -4.78 30.85
N ALA A 3 -36.21 -3.81 29.93
CA ALA A 3 -35.52 -4.02 28.65
C ALA A 3 -34.01 -4.12 28.90
N PRO A 4 -33.29 -5.09 28.32
CA PRO A 4 -31.83 -5.11 28.36
C PRO A 4 -31.25 -4.01 27.48
N ASP A 5 -30.28 -3.29 28.03
CA ASP A 5 -29.47 -2.24 27.39
C ASP A 5 -28.59 -2.87 26.30
N ASP A 6 -29.09 -2.87 25.05
CA ASP A 6 -28.32 -3.19 23.86
C ASP A 6 -27.41 -1.99 23.54
N ARG A 7 -26.27 -1.91 24.22
CA ARG A 7 -25.21 -0.95 23.85
C ARG A 7 -24.46 -1.51 22.65
N PRO A 8 -24.56 -0.90 21.45
CA PRO A 8 -23.73 -1.32 20.33
C PRO A 8 -22.27 -1.03 20.67
N LEU A 9 -21.43 -2.06 20.56
CA LEU A 9 -19.98 -1.94 20.57
C LEU A 9 -19.56 -1.02 19.42
N ARG A 10 -19.19 0.22 19.74
CA ARG A 10 -18.59 1.16 18.78
C ARG A 10 -17.18 0.67 18.46
N SER A 11 -17.04 -0.06 17.36
CA SER A 11 -15.77 -0.46 16.75
C SER A 11 -15.10 0.70 15.98
N ASP A 12 -15.05 1.89 16.60
CA ASP A 12 -14.46 3.10 16.01
C ASP A 12 -12.98 3.22 16.43
N ASP A 13 -12.21 2.15 16.24
CA ASP A 13 -10.75 2.26 16.25
C ASP A 13 -10.36 2.86 14.89
N PRO A 14 -9.70 4.03 14.86
CA PRO A 14 -9.25 4.60 13.60
C PRO A 14 -8.33 3.58 12.92
N PRO A 15 -8.51 3.31 11.61
CA PRO A 15 -7.63 2.39 10.91
C PRO A 15 -6.21 2.93 11.06
N VAL A 16 -5.41 2.26 11.88
CA VAL A 16 -4.02 2.62 12.10
C VAL A 16 -3.36 2.45 10.74
N ASP A 17 -2.90 3.55 10.15
CA ASP A 17 -2.16 3.52 8.90
C ASP A 17 -0.77 2.93 9.20
N LEU A 18 -0.72 1.60 9.22
CA LEU A 18 0.48 0.82 9.54
C LEU A 18 1.56 0.99 8.45
N GLY A 19 1.19 1.58 7.31
CA GLY A 19 2.04 1.81 6.16
C GLY A 19 1.61 0.99 4.94
N LEU A 20 2.47 0.96 3.94
CA LEU A 20 2.22 0.22 2.72
C LEU A 20 2.43 -1.28 2.97
N VAL A 21 1.54 -2.09 2.37
CA VAL A 21 1.65 -3.55 2.42
C VAL A 21 2.74 -4.02 1.44
N CYS A 22 3.66 -4.84 1.93
CA CYS A 22 4.68 -5.48 1.12
C CYS A 22 4.06 -6.60 0.28
N PRO A 23 4.23 -6.63 -1.05
CA PRO A 23 3.67 -7.67 -1.90
C PRO A 23 4.31 -9.07 -1.72
N ASN A 24 5.44 -9.17 -1.02
CA ASN A 24 6.13 -10.46 -0.80
C ASN A 24 5.73 -11.12 0.54
N CYS A 25 5.69 -10.36 1.63
CA CYS A 25 5.38 -10.89 2.97
C CYS A 25 3.98 -10.48 3.48
N ALA A 26 3.22 -9.69 2.73
CA ALA A 26 1.91 -9.16 3.10
C ALA A 26 1.88 -8.29 4.37
N GLU A 27 3.04 -7.86 4.86
CA GLU A 27 3.11 -7.01 6.05
C GLU A 27 3.13 -5.52 5.72
N PRO A 28 2.55 -4.66 6.59
CA PRO A 28 2.41 -3.22 6.35
C PRO A 28 3.71 -2.42 6.55
N TRP A 29 4.85 -3.09 6.76
CA TRP A 29 6.14 -2.46 7.06
C TRP A 29 6.94 -2.03 5.82
N LEU A 30 6.28 -1.72 4.70
CA LEU A 30 6.95 -1.24 3.49
C LEU A 30 7.25 0.26 3.63
N ARG A 31 8.53 0.62 3.58
CA ARG A 31 9.00 2.01 3.70
C ARG A 31 9.62 2.51 2.40
N PRO A 32 9.38 3.77 2.00
CA PRO A 32 10.14 4.39 0.93
C PRO A 32 11.60 4.58 1.37
N THR A 33 12.51 4.52 0.41
CA THR A 33 13.95 4.75 0.65
C THR A 33 14.34 6.16 0.20
N ASN A 34 15.63 6.52 0.35
CA ASN A 34 16.14 7.82 -0.09
C ASN A 34 16.06 8.00 -1.63
N LEU A 35 15.93 6.91 -2.39
CA LEU A 35 15.78 6.93 -3.83
C LEU A 35 14.31 6.98 -4.23
N ALA A 36 13.95 7.94 -5.08
CA ALA A 36 12.61 8.06 -5.64
C ALA A 36 12.20 6.76 -6.35
N GLY A 37 10.99 6.27 -6.04
CA GLY A 37 10.48 5.02 -6.59
C GLY A 37 11.09 3.76 -5.99
N ARG A 38 11.98 3.82 -4.99
CA ARG A 38 12.48 2.62 -4.30
C ARG A 38 11.86 2.44 -2.93
N TYR A 39 11.38 1.23 -2.67
CA TYR A 39 10.78 0.80 -1.43
C TYR A 39 11.56 -0.37 -0.83
N ARG A 40 11.55 -0.48 0.49
CA ARG A 40 12.16 -1.59 1.21
C ARG A 40 11.23 -2.06 2.31
N CYS A 41 11.02 -3.36 2.38
CA CYS A 41 10.33 -3.95 3.52
C CYS A 41 11.30 -4.03 4.71
N VAL A 42 10.87 -3.59 5.89
CA VAL A 42 11.68 -3.71 7.11
C VAL A 42 11.70 -5.14 7.65
N TYR A 43 10.65 -5.92 7.39
CA TYR A 43 10.53 -7.29 7.89
C TYR A 43 11.29 -8.31 7.02
N CYS A 44 10.93 -8.44 5.74
CA CYS A 44 11.58 -9.41 4.84
C CYS A 44 12.84 -8.88 4.16
N LEU A 45 13.23 -7.61 4.40
CA LEU A 45 14.38 -6.92 3.79
C LEU A 45 14.38 -6.85 2.26
N HIS A 46 13.33 -7.32 1.58
CA HIS A 46 13.21 -7.22 0.13
C HIS A 46 13.10 -5.77 -0.32
N ARG A 47 13.77 -5.51 -1.43
CA ARG A 47 13.80 -4.22 -2.10
C ARG A 47 12.85 -4.28 -3.28
N PHE A 48 12.13 -3.19 -3.46
CA PHE A 48 11.20 -3.03 -4.55
C PHE A 48 11.49 -1.72 -5.26
N GLU A 49 11.29 -1.70 -6.57
CA GLU A 49 11.27 -0.49 -7.36
C GLU A 49 9.91 -0.29 -8.00
N LEU A 50 9.50 0.96 -8.12
CA LEU A 50 8.26 1.37 -8.73
C LEU A 50 8.49 1.51 -10.23
N THR A 51 7.86 0.66 -11.00
CA THR A 51 7.93 0.70 -12.47
C THR A 51 6.83 1.60 -13.03
N SER A 52 7.10 2.30 -14.12
CA SER A 52 6.06 3.07 -14.83
C SER A 52 5.04 2.17 -15.52
N VAL A 53 5.46 0.97 -15.93
CA VAL A 53 4.62 -0.06 -16.54
C VAL A 53 4.10 -0.98 -15.45
N CYS A 54 2.80 -1.22 -15.43
CA CYS A 54 2.23 -2.27 -14.59
C CYS A 54 2.64 -3.65 -15.14
N PRO A 55 3.26 -4.53 -14.34
CA PRO A 55 3.67 -5.86 -14.77
C PRO A 55 2.49 -6.81 -15.04
N ASN A 56 1.29 -6.51 -14.52
CA ASN A 56 0.12 -7.38 -14.64
C ASN A 56 -0.74 -7.07 -15.86
N CYS A 57 -1.02 -5.79 -16.15
CA CYS A 57 -1.88 -5.41 -17.27
C CYS A 57 -1.16 -4.68 -18.41
N GLY A 58 0.12 -4.30 -18.24
CA GLY A 58 0.87 -3.52 -19.23
C GLY A 58 0.49 -2.04 -19.30
N GLU A 59 -0.45 -1.58 -18.47
CA GLU A 59 -0.85 -0.16 -18.41
C GLU A 59 0.32 0.71 -17.95
N HIS A 60 0.56 1.79 -18.69
CA HIS A 60 1.58 2.76 -18.36
C HIS A 60 0.97 3.82 -17.44
N SER A 61 1.38 3.86 -16.18
CA SER A 61 0.97 4.94 -15.29
C SER A 61 1.75 6.20 -15.68
N THR A 62 1.06 7.16 -16.29
CA THR A 62 1.63 8.48 -16.52
C THR A 62 1.88 9.12 -15.15
N ILE A 63 3.15 9.32 -14.83
CA ILE A 63 3.59 10.06 -13.63
C ILE A 63 3.18 11.53 -13.84
N VAL A 64 1.90 11.83 -13.66
CA VAL A 64 1.37 13.18 -13.75
C VAL A 64 1.53 13.83 -12.38
N ARG A 65 2.53 14.71 -12.30
CA ARG A 65 2.71 15.78 -11.29
C ARG A 65 2.46 15.36 -9.82
N MET A 66 3.48 14.72 -9.27
CA MET A 66 4.08 14.99 -7.95
C MET A 66 3.24 15.85 -6.97
N SER A 67 2.23 15.24 -6.36
CA SER A 67 1.58 15.72 -5.14
C SER A 67 1.36 14.52 -4.22
N SER A 68 2.41 14.18 -3.47
CA SER A 68 2.41 13.35 -2.24
C SER A 68 1.90 11.89 -2.24
N THR A 69 1.25 11.37 -3.27
CA THR A 69 0.86 9.95 -3.32
C THR A 69 1.50 9.25 -4.51
N ALA A 70 2.69 8.70 -4.33
CA ALA A 70 3.23 7.72 -5.26
C ALA A 70 2.23 6.55 -5.33
N MET A 71 1.45 6.48 -6.41
CA MET A 71 0.52 5.38 -6.64
C MET A 71 1.33 4.10 -6.84
N VAL A 72 1.58 3.39 -5.74
CA VAL A 72 2.20 2.05 -5.74
C VAL A 72 1.27 0.99 -6.31
N LYS A 73 0.01 1.35 -6.57
CA LYS A 73 -1.01 0.51 -7.18
C LYS A 73 -1.37 1.09 -8.55
N CYS A 74 -1.56 0.20 -9.52
CA CYS A 74 -1.99 0.53 -10.85
C CYS A 74 -3.42 1.07 -10.83
N ASN A 75 -3.70 2.14 -11.58
CA ASN A 75 -5.04 2.70 -11.68
C ASN A 75 -6.01 1.81 -12.48
N HIS A 76 -5.49 0.94 -13.36
CA HIS A 76 -6.31 0.08 -14.22
C HIS A 76 -6.72 -1.22 -13.51
N CYS A 77 -5.76 -2.00 -13.02
CA CYS A 77 -6.03 -3.27 -12.34
C CYS A 77 -6.05 -3.18 -10.81
N GLY A 78 -5.50 -2.13 -10.20
CA GLY A 78 -5.34 -2.04 -8.74
C GLY A 78 -4.13 -2.80 -8.20
N GLU A 79 -3.44 -3.58 -9.02
CA GLU A 79 -2.27 -4.35 -8.61
C GLU A 79 -1.08 -3.49 -8.25
N SER A 80 -0.20 -4.04 -7.41
CA SER A 80 1.06 -3.39 -7.04
C SER A 80 1.96 -3.23 -8.25
N MET A 81 2.40 -2.00 -8.49
CA MET A 81 3.42 -1.64 -9.51
C MET A 81 4.84 -1.75 -8.96
N LEU A 82 4.99 -2.39 -7.81
CA LEU A 82 6.26 -2.63 -7.15
C LEU A 82 6.88 -3.91 -7.69
N GLN A 83 8.09 -3.81 -8.23
CA GLN A 83 8.86 -4.94 -8.74
C GLN A 83 10.02 -5.27 -7.81
N PRO A 84 10.21 -6.55 -7.44
CA PRO A 84 11.38 -6.97 -6.68
C PRO A 84 12.65 -6.79 -7.52
N ILE A 85 13.71 -6.30 -6.89
CA ILE A 85 15.05 -6.14 -7.51
C ILE A 85 16.10 -7.07 -6.87
#